data_AF-A0A976E0F2-F1
#
_entry.id   AF-A0A976E0F2-F1
#
_cell.length_a   1.000
_cell.length_b   1.000
_cell.length_c   1.000
_cell.angle_alpha   90.00
_cell.angle_beta   90.00
_cell.angle_gamma   90.00
#
_symmetry.space_group_name_H-M   'P 1'
#
loop_
_entity.id
_entity.type
_entity.pdbx_description
1 polymer ?
#
loop_
_entity_poly.entity_id
_entity_poly.type
_entity_poly.pdbx_seq_one_letter_code
_entity_poly.pdbx_strand_id
1 'polypeptide(L)'
;MLADQRSLWQKSWGLKLVACVLAVMSCWADAASFDCGKARGEAERAICADPTLSKIDEELAKQYKDALKLMGNGGARFNAFRANQAAWLKERARCGGTLPCLSELMKDRIDWMLSPLHQISGEYSSDRLSIVIVHNGNTHKPLVRIYGSRKPSDQTLMGSELQAKWVSAQANKLDGEDSVQVTPMWHAPHRALDGQCSALRLNFGSDGLLNLIVNPGCPLLKSSGGSQSLEFRFVKPDFMSASSPR
;
A
#
# COMPACT_ATOMS: atom_id res chain seq x y z
N MET A 1 3.36 -73.89 52.98
CA MET A 1 4.14 -72.73 52.48
C MET A 1 3.58 -72.32 51.12
N LEU A 2 2.64 -71.38 51.08
CA LEU A 2 2.25 -70.68 49.85
C LEU A 2 2.04 -69.22 50.22
N ALA A 3 3.01 -68.40 49.87
CA ALA A 3 3.04 -66.98 50.16
C ALA A 3 2.23 -66.19 49.13
N ASP A 4 1.58 -65.17 49.67
CA ASP A 4 0.63 -64.23 49.09
C ASP A 4 1.22 -63.38 47.95
N GLN A 5 0.59 -63.43 46.77
CA GLN A 5 0.99 -62.73 45.53
C GLN A 5 -0.07 -61.69 45.10
N ARG A 6 -0.73 -61.00 46.04
CA ARG A 6 -1.81 -60.05 45.69
C ARG A 6 -1.49 -58.56 45.80
N SER A 7 -0.29 -58.13 46.23
CA SER A 7 -0.06 -56.72 46.56
C SER A 7 0.67 -55.84 45.53
N LEU A 8 1.10 -56.38 44.37
CA LEU A 8 1.93 -55.61 43.43
C LEU A 8 1.19 -55.02 42.20
N TRP A 9 -0.11 -55.29 42.02
CA TRP A 9 -0.85 -54.86 40.83
C TRP A 9 -1.60 -53.51 40.94
N GLN A 10 -1.65 -52.87 42.12
CA GLN A 10 -2.42 -51.62 42.31
C GLN A 10 -1.62 -50.31 42.21
N LYS A 11 -0.29 -50.33 42.06
CA LYS A 11 0.54 -49.10 42.13
C LYS A 11 1.05 -48.54 40.80
N SER A 12 0.58 -49.04 39.66
CA SER A 12 1.07 -48.58 38.34
C SER A 12 0.04 -47.92 37.45
N TRP A 13 -1.19 -47.72 37.92
CA TRP A 13 -2.27 -47.13 37.10
C TRP A 13 -2.39 -45.61 37.26
N GLY A 14 -1.95 -45.04 38.39
CA GLY A 14 -2.01 -43.60 38.63
C GLY A 14 -0.93 -42.78 37.90
N LEU A 15 0.22 -43.40 37.57
CA LEU A 15 1.37 -42.68 37.04
C LEU A 15 1.35 -42.52 35.51
N LYS A 16 0.56 -43.33 34.79
CA LYS A 16 0.45 -43.21 33.32
C LYS A 16 -0.58 -42.17 32.85
N LEU A 17 -1.54 -41.80 33.70
CA LEU A 17 -2.55 -40.79 33.34
C LEU A 17 -2.05 -39.35 33.48
N VAL A 18 -1.10 -39.09 34.39
CA VAL A 18 -0.53 -37.73 34.57
C VAL A 18 0.37 -37.33 33.39
N ALA A 19 1.05 -38.28 32.75
CA ALA A 19 1.95 -38.00 31.63
C ALA A 19 1.22 -37.66 30.31
N CYS A 20 -0.01 -38.11 30.10
CA CYS A 20 -0.78 -37.77 28.90
C CYS A 20 -1.43 -36.38 28.96
N VAL A 21 -1.68 -35.82 30.16
CA VAL A 21 -2.30 -34.49 30.30
C VAL A 21 -1.28 -33.36 30.08
N LEU A 22 0.01 -33.62 30.26
CA LEU A 22 1.08 -32.61 30.12
C LEU A 22 1.60 -32.43 28.67
N ALA A 23 1.16 -33.24 27.71
CA ALA A 23 1.64 -33.20 26.33
C ALA A 23 0.79 -32.35 25.36
N VAL A 24 -0.29 -31.70 25.83
CA VAL A 24 -1.23 -30.94 24.95
C VAL A 24 -1.04 -29.41 25.06
N MET A 25 -0.13 -28.91 25.91
CA MET A 25 0.12 -27.47 26.08
C MET A 25 1.34 -26.95 25.30
N SER A 26 1.51 -27.36 24.05
CA SER A 26 2.52 -26.80 23.15
C SER A 26 1.94 -26.42 21.80
N CYS A 27 0.87 -25.63 21.82
CA CYS A 27 0.47 -24.81 20.67
C CYS A 27 0.84 -23.36 20.94
N TRP A 28 2.14 -23.08 21.09
CA TRP A 28 2.66 -21.72 20.93
C TRP A 28 3.10 -21.60 19.48
N ALA A 29 2.13 -21.46 18.57
CA ALA A 29 2.42 -21.01 17.21
C ALA A 29 2.38 -19.48 17.19
N ASP A 30 3.37 -18.85 17.81
CA ASP A 30 3.59 -17.41 17.63
C ASP A 30 4.32 -17.20 16.32
N ALA A 31 3.59 -16.76 15.30
CA ALA A 31 4.16 -16.29 14.03
C ALA A 31 3.25 -15.20 13.44
N ALA A 32 2.83 -14.26 14.27
CA ALA A 32 2.24 -12.99 13.86
C ALA A 32 3.32 -11.91 14.01
N SER A 33 3.19 -10.78 13.32
CA SER A 33 4.17 -9.69 13.40
C SER A 33 4.15 -8.94 14.74
N PHE A 34 3.30 -9.36 15.68
CA PHE A 34 3.14 -8.82 17.02
C PHE A 34 3.01 -9.94 18.07
N ASP A 35 3.18 -9.57 19.33
CA ASP A 35 3.07 -10.47 20.48
C ASP A 35 1.60 -10.87 20.70
N CYS A 36 1.26 -12.12 20.42
CA CYS A 36 -0.11 -12.63 20.57
C CYS A 36 -0.60 -12.65 22.02
N GLY A 37 0.31 -12.68 23.01
CA GLY A 37 -0.02 -12.49 24.42
C GLY A 37 -0.53 -11.08 24.74
N LYS A 38 -0.34 -10.13 23.83
CA LYS A 38 -0.80 -8.74 23.94
C LYS A 38 -1.94 -8.38 22.98
N ALA A 39 -2.52 -9.36 22.28
CA ALA A 39 -3.68 -9.14 21.41
C ALA A 39 -4.85 -8.54 22.20
N ARG A 40 -5.35 -7.37 21.78
CA ARG A 40 -6.42 -6.62 22.47
C ARG A 40 -7.77 -6.75 21.76
N GLY A 41 -7.76 -6.94 20.44
CA GLY A 41 -8.97 -7.00 19.61
C GLY A 41 -9.37 -8.40 19.16
N GLU A 42 -10.61 -8.56 18.68
CA GLU A 42 -11.06 -9.80 18.03
C GLU A 42 -10.24 -10.14 16.78
N ALA A 43 -9.95 -9.13 15.95
CA ALA A 43 -9.11 -9.30 14.76
C ALA A 43 -7.71 -9.84 15.11
N GLU A 44 -7.05 -9.26 16.11
CA GLU A 44 -5.71 -9.69 16.53
C GLU A 44 -5.74 -11.11 17.11
N ARG A 45 -6.76 -11.44 17.91
CA ARG A 45 -6.95 -12.80 18.43
C ARG A 45 -7.20 -13.81 17.32
N ALA A 46 -7.98 -13.45 16.30
CA ALA A 46 -8.22 -14.30 15.14
C ALA A 46 -6.95 -14.51 14.31
N ILE A 47 -6.14 -13.45 14.11
CA ILE A 47 -4.83 -13.55 13.44
C ILE A 47 -3.90 -14.52 14.20
N CYS A 48 -3.86 -14.42 15.52
CA CYS A 48 -3.05 -15.30 16.37
C CYS A 48 -3.55 -16.75 16.42
N ALA A 49 -4.86 -16.98 16.30
CA ALA A 49 -5.45 -18.30 16.37
C ALA A 49 -5.41 -19.06 15.04
N ASP A 50 -5.25 -18.36 13.91
CA ASP A 50 -5.24 -18.94 12.57
C ASP A 50 -3.86 -18.85 11.90
N PRO A 51 -3.17 -19.99 11.65
CA PRO A 51 -1.84 -19.98 11.05
C PRO A 51 -1.76 -19.35 9.65
N THR A 52 -2.87 -19.30 8.90
CA THR A 52 -2.89 -18.68 7.57
C THR A 52 -2.91 -17.16 7.70
N LEU A 53 -3.79 -16.61 8.54
CA LEU A 53 -3.82 -15.18 8.84
C LEU A 53 -2.52 -14.70 9.48
N SER A 54 -1.94 -15.50 10.36
CA SER A 54 -0.65 -15.25 10.99
C SER A 54 0.46 -15.01 9.95
N LYS A 55 0.59 -15.90 8.96
CA LYS A 55 1.55 -15.75 7.85
C LYS A 55 1.29 -14.52 6.99
N ILE A 56 0.02 -14.19 6.72
CA ILE A 56 -0.33 -12.97 5.97
C ILE A 56 0.09 -11.74 6.77
N ASP A 57 -0.09 -11.73 8.09
CA ASP A 57 0.33 -10.63 8.97
C ASP A 57 1.86 -10.44 8.97
N GLU A 58 2.63 -11.53 8.99
CA GLU A 58 4.10 -11.49 8.86
C GLU A 58 4.55 -10.89 7.52
N GLU A 59 3.94 -11.34 6.42
CA GLU A 59 4.26 -10.81 5.09
C GLU A 59 3.90 -9.33 5.00
N LEU A 60 2.75 -8.93 5.54
CA LEU A 60 2.33 -7.54 5.63
C LEU A 60 3.36 -6.70 6.39
N ALA A 61 3.85 -7.18 7.53
CA ALA A 61 4.88 -6.47 8.30
C ALA A 61 6.23 -6.40 7.57
N LYS A 62 6.60 -7.44 6.82
CA LYS A 62 7.79 -7.44 5.96
C LYS A 62 7.64 -6.36 4.87
N GLN A 63 6.53 -6.33 4.15
CA GLN A 63 6.30 -5.36 3.08
C GLN A 63 6.22 -3.93 3.58
N TYR A 64 5.63 -3.72 4.77
CA TYR A 64 5.66 -2.43 5.43
C TYR A 64 7.10 -1.96 5.68
N LYS A 65 7.97 -2.82 6.23
CA LYS A 65 9.39 -2.49 6.47
C LYS A 65 10.14 -2.21 5.17
N ASP A 66 9.94 -3.01 4.13
CA ASP A 66 10.60 -2.83 2.84
C ASP A 66 10.15 -1.54 2.14
N ALA A 67 8.86 -1.20 2.20
CA ALA A 67 8.34 0.07 1.71
C ALA A 67 8.96 1.27 2.45
N LEU A 68 9.09 1.21 3.78
CA LEU A 68 9.77 2.26 4.55
C LEU A 68 11.24 2.43 4.12
N LYS A 69 11.98 1.35 3.91
CA LYS A 69 13.37 1.43 3.42
C LYS A 69 13.46 2.11 2.06
N LEU A 70 12.52 1.81 1.16
CA LEU A 70 12.44 2.42 -0.17
C LEU A 70 12.05 3.90 -0.13
N MET A 71 11.38 4.38 0.90
CA MET A 71 11.10 5.81 1.08
C MET A 71 12.23 6.56 1.82
N GLY A 72 13.18 5.84 2.40
CA GLY A 72 14.12 6.41 3.38
C GLY A 72 13.45 6.62 4.74
N ASN A 73 14.20 7.14 5.71
CA ASN A 73 13.75 7.23 7.12
C ASN A 73 13.13 8.60 7.50
N GLY A 74 12.44 9.28 6.58
CA GLY A 74 11.83 10.60 6.85
C GLY A 74 11.15 11.26 5.66
N GLY A 75 10.62 12.47 5.86
CA GLY A 75 9.87 13.26 4.85
C GLY A 75 8.35 13.02 4.86
N ALA A 76 7.54 13.86 4.18
CA ALA A 76 6.09 13.70 4.23
C ALA A 76 5.59 12.44 3.54
N ARG A 77 6.24 11.91 2.49
CA ARG A 77 5.83 10.62 1.90
C ARG A 77 5.91 9.50 2.94
N PHE A 78 7.03 9.43 3.66
CA PHE A 78 7.22 8.49 4.78
C PHE A 78 6.15 8.70 5.87
N ASN A 79 5.92 9.95 6.29
CA ASN A 79 4.94 10.28 7.33
C ASN A 79 3.49 9.96 6.90
N ALA A 80 3.13 10.26 5.65
CA ALA A 80 1.83 9.99 5.07
C ALA A 80 1.58 8.48 4.94
N PHE A 81 2.58 7.72 4.48
CA PHE A 81 2.50 6.26 4.43
C PHE A 81 2.27 5.66 5.81
N ARG A 82 3.01 6.13 6.82
CA ARG A 82 2.82 5.73 8.21
C ARG A 82 1.43 6.07 8.76
N ALA A 83 0.96 7.28 8.51
CA ALA A 83 -0.38 7.71 8.94
C ALA A 83 -1.47 6.87 8.27
N ASN A 84 -1.31 6.55 6.98
CA ASN A 84 -2.23 5.67 6.26
C ASN A 84 -2.22 4.24 6.81
N GLN A 85 -1.04 3.69 7.14
CA GLN A 85 -0.95 2.39 7.80
C GLN A 85 -1.64 2.38 9.17
N ALA A 86 -1.45 3.44 9.97
CA ALA A 86 -2.10 3.59 11.27
C ALA A 86 -3.62 3.74 11.14
N ALA A 87 -4.10 4.42 10.08
CA ALA A 87 -5.51 4.46 9.75
C ALA A 87 -5.98 3.03 9.44
N TRP A 88 -5.39 2.35 8.46
CA TRP A 88 -5.77 1.01 7.99
C TRP A 88 -5.90 -0.06 9.08
N LEU A 89 -5.12 0.04 10.17
CA LEU A 89 -5.28 -0.87 11.32
C LEU A 89 -6.69 -0.77 11.96
N LYS A 90 -7.35 0.38 11.88
CA LYS A 90 -8.74 0.57 12.31
C LYS A 90 -9.70 -0.15 11.37
N GLU A 91 -9.48 -0.10 10.06
CA GLU A 91 -10.26 -0.85 9.08
C GLU A 91 -10.11 -2.37 9.30
N ARG A 92 -8.88 -2.86 9.54
CA ARG A 92 -8.65 -4.25 9.94
C ARG A 92 -9.44 -4.64 11.17
N ALA A 93 -9.48 -3.77 12.18
CA ALA A 93 -10.24 -4.03 13.40
C ALA A 93 -11.76 -4.15 13.16
N ARG A 94 -12.31 -3.50 12.12
CA ARG A 94 -13.74 -3.59 11.77
C ARG A 94 -14.15 -4.98 11.26
N CYS A 95 -13.22 -5.79 10.76
CA CYS A 95 -13.52 -7.18 10.39
C CYS A 95 -13.87 -8.06 11.60
N GLY A 96 -13.60 -7.61 12.84
CA GLY A 96 -13.71 -8.46 14.03
C GLY A 96 -12.87 -9.73 13.86
N GLY A 97 -13.41 -10.87 14.28
CA GLY A 97 -12.79 -12.19 14.07
C GLY A 97 -13.12 -12.86 12.72
N THR A 98 -13.68 -12.15 11.74
CA THR A 98 -14.16 -12.75 10.49
C THR A 98 -13.00 -13.11 9.55
N LEU A 99 -12.68 -14.41 9.47
CA LEU A 99 -11.52 -14.92 8.72
C LEU A 99 -11.45 -14.45 7.24
N PRO A 100 -12.51 -14.60 6.43
CA PRO A 100 -12.48 -14.13 5.04
C PRO A 100 -12.23 -12.62 4.92
N CYS A 101 -12.90 -11.82 5.73
CA CYS A 101 -12.71 -10.35 5.76
C CYS A 101 -11.25 -9.99 6.07
N LEU A 102 -10.68 -10.61 7.12
CA LEU A 102 -9.28 -10.38 7.49
C LEU A 102 -8.32 -10.82 6.38
N SER A 103 -8.52 -12.03 5.82
CA SER A 103 -7.63 -12.54 4.79
C SER A 103 -7.64 -11.67 3.53
N GLU A 104 -8.81 -11.25 3.05
CA GLU A 104 -8.94 -10.43 1.84
C GLU A 104 -8.33 -9.05 2.07
N LEU A 105 -8.76 -8.36 3.13
CA LEU A 105 -8.28 -7.02 3.45
C LEU A 105 -6.75 -6.96 3.66
N MET A 106 -6.17 -7.98 4.30
CA MET A 106 -4.73 -8.04 4.52
C MET A 106 -3.94 -8.34 3.25
N LYS A 107 -4.46 -9.17 2.34
CA LYS A 107 -3.86 -9.41 1.01
C LYS A 107 -3.90 -8.16 0.14
N ASP A 108 -5.05 -7.50 0.08
CA ASP A 108 -5.20 -6.22 -0.64
C ASP A 108 -4.22 -5.17 -0.11
N ARG A 109 -3.97 -5.18 1.22
CA ARG A 109 -3.02 -4.27 1.84
C ARG A 109 -1.57 -4.59 1.45
N ILE A 110 -1.20 -5.86 1.35
CA ILE A 110 0.10 -6.30 0.85
C ILE A 110 0.30 -5.80 -0.58
N ASP A 111 -0.69 -6.00 -1.46
CA ASP A 111 -0.64 -5.55 -2.86
C ASP A 111 -0.55 -4.02 -2.98
N TRP A 112 -1.21 -3.29 -2.08
CA TRP A 112 -1.07 -1.84 -1.98
C TRP A 112 0.36 -1.41 -1.60
N MET A 113 1.04 -2.15 -0.73
CA MET A 113 2.42 -1.84 -0.32
C MET A 113 3.46 -2.25 -1.37
N LEU A 114 3.23 -3.36 -2.07
CA LEU A 114 4.11 -3.86 -3.13
C LEU A 114 4.19 -2.91 -4.33
N SER A 115 3.17 -2.08 -4.53
CA SER A 115 3.15 -1.11 -5.61
C SER A 115 3.19 0.33 -5.11
N PRO A 116 4.33 1.05 -5.21
CA PRO A 116 4.38 2.49 -4.98
C PRO A 116 3.30 3.26 -5.76
N LEU A 117 2.87 2.72 -6.91
CA LEU A 117 1.83 3.27 -7.76
C LEU A 117 0.45 3.27 -7.10
N HIS A 118 0.10 2.23 -6.35
CA HIS A 118 -1.15 2.21 -5.59
C HIS A 118 -1.19 3.34 -4.54
N GLN A 119 -0.03 3.74 -4.01
CA GLN A 119 0.08 4.77 -2.99
C GLN A 119 -0.14 6.18 -3.57
N ILE A 120 0.16 6.37 -4.85
CA ILE A 120 0.05 7.64 -5.56
C ILE A 120 -1.13 7.68 -6.54
N SER A 121 -1.97 6.64 -6.57
CA SER A 121 -3.13 6.61 -7.45
C SER A 121 -4.23 7.49 -6.88
N GLY A 122 -4.77 8.36 -7.72
CA GLY A 122 -5.78 9.32 -7.32
C GLY A 122 -5.87 10.53 -8.23
N GLU A 123 -6.75 11.43 -7.83
CA GLU A 123 -6.96 12.72 -8.46
C GLU A 123 -6.12 13.78 -7.76
N TYR A 124 -5.35 14.51 -8.56
CA TYR A 124 -4.53 15.63 -8.15
C TYR A 124 -4.98 16.87 -8.91
N SER A 125 -5.06 17.99 -8.21
CA SER A 125 -5.64 19.19 -8.79
C SER A 125 -4.84 20.44 -8.45
N SER A 126 -4.67 21.31 -9.44
CA SER A 126 -4.09 22.65 -9.30
C SER A 126 -5.15 23.71 -9.64
N ASP A 127 -4.71 24.96 -9.72
CA ASP A 127 -5.55 26.04 -10.22
C ASP A 127 -5.86 25.96 -11.72
N ARG A 128 -5.05 25.23 -12.49
CA ARG A 128 -5.11 25.20 -13.96
C ARG A 128 -5.38 23.84 -14.57
N LEU A 129 -4.87 22.78 -13.94
CA LEU A 129 -4.88 21.43 -14.48
C LEU A 129 -5.33 20.44 -13.41
N SER A 130 -5.81 19.30 -13.87
CA SER A 130 -5.94 18.11 -13.02
C SER A 130 -5.22 16.94 -13.65
N ILE A 131 -4.64 16.12 -12.79
CA ILE A 131 -3.93 14.90 -13.16
C ILE A 131 -4.62 13.75 -12.42
N VAL A 132 -4.97 12.71 -13.17
CA VAL A 132 -5.46 11.47 -12.60
C VAL A 132 -4.42 10.39 -12.85
N ILE A 133 -3.96 9.77 -11.77
CA ILE A 133 -3.05 8.63 -11.80
C ILE A 133 -3.87 7.40 -11.44
N VAL A 134 -3.91 6.45 -12.36
CA VAL A 134 -4.64 5.18 -12.21
C VAL A 134 -3.63 4.06 -12.15
N HIS A 135 -3.73 3.20 -11.15
CA HIS A 135 -2.96 1.97 -11.12
C HIS A 135 -3.62 0.91 -12.01
N ASN A 136 -2.83 0.27 -12.86
CA ASN A 136 -3.28 -0.91 -13.60
C ASN A 136 -2.66 -2.17 -12.96
N GLY A 137 -3.50 -2.94 -12.28
CA GLY A 137 -3.13 -4.18 -11.58
C GLY A 137 -2.45 -5.23 -12.45
N ASN A 138 -2.68 -5.19 -13.77
CA ASN A 138 -2.09 -6.15 -14.69
C ASN A 138 -0.69 -5.74 -15.17
N THR A 139 -0.44 -4.44 -15.34
CA THR A 139 0.80 -3.96 -15.97
C THR A 139 1.84 -3.47 -14.96
N HIS A 140 1.45 -3.24 -13.70
CA HIS A 140 2.30 -2.61 -12.67
C HIS A 140 2.88 -1.26 -13.14
N LYS A 141 2.24 -0.60 -14.11
CA LYS A 141 2.60 0.73 -14.60
C LYS A 141 1.40 1.66 -14.41
N PRO A 142 1.61 2.92 -14.01
CA PRO A 142 0.52 3.86 -13.85
C PRO A 142 0.07 4.35 -15.22
N LEU A 143 -1.24 4.47 -15.35
CA LEU A 143 -1.89 5.27 -16.38
C LEU A 143 -1.99 6.71 -15.85
N VAL A 144 -1.50 7.66 -16.62
CA VAL A 144 -1.61 9.09 -16.30
C VAL A 144 -2.55 9.77 -17.30
N ARG A 145 -3.50 10.55 -16.79
CA ARG A 145 -4.41 11.39 -17.57
C ARG A 145 -4.31 12.83 -17.14
N ILE A 146 -4.25 13.75 -18.11
CA ILE A 146 -4.08 15.19 -17.90
C ILE A 146 -5.30 15.92 -18.44
N TYR A 147 -5.89 16.79 -17.62
CA TYR A 147 -7.10 17.56 -17.91
C TYR A 147 -6.83 19.06 -17.79
N GLY A 148 -7.50 19.85 -18.65
CA GLY A 148 -7.32 21.31 -18.76
C GLY A 148 -8.05 22.15 -17.70
N SER A 149 -8.42 21.57 -16.57
CA SER A 149 -9.15 22.22 -15.48
C SER A 149 -8.98 21.47 -14.18
N ARG A 150 -9.29 22.17 -13.09
CA ARG A 150 -9.37 21.68 -11.73
C ARG A 150 -10.30 20.48 -11.53
N LYS A 151 -11.33 20.28 -12.36
CA LYS A 151 -12.27 19.15 -12.22
C LYS A 151 -12.26 18.25 -13.47
N PRO A 152 -11.81 16.98 -13.35
CA PRO A 152 -11.77 16.05 -14.49
C PRO A 152 -13.14 15.73 -15.10
N SER A 153 -14.21 15.69 -14.30
CA SER A 153 -15.57 15.40 -14.77
C SER A 153 -16.11 16.45 -15.75
N ASP A 154 -15.57 17.66 -15.70
CA ASP A 154 -16.15 18.82 -16.35
C ASP A 154 -15.46 19.11 -17.70
N GLN A 155 -14.50 18.27 -18.15
CA GLN A 155 -13.51 18.68 -19.15
C GLN A 155 -12.97 17.61 -20.11
N THR A 156 -12.36 18.12 -21.19
CA THR A 156 -11.66 17.36 -22.24
C THR A 156 -10.31 16.84 -21.74
N LEU A 157 -10.10 15.54 -21.89
CA LEU A 157 -8.80 14.90 -21.72
C LEU A 157 -7.78 15.56 -22.67
N MET A 158 -6.76 16.23 -22.13
CA MET A 158 -5.71 16.86 -22.93
C MET A 158 -4.69 15.86 -23.41
N GLY A 159 -4.28 14.95 -22.52
CA GLY A 159 -3.20 14.01 -22.79
C GLY A 159 -3.30 12.78 -21.90
N SER A 160 -2.73 11.67 -22.38
CA SER A 160 -2.67 10.43 -21.61
C SER A 160 -1.40 9.64 -21.89
N GLU A 161 -0.93 8.91 -20.89
CA GLU A 161 0.18 7.95 -20.99
C GLU A 161 -0.26 6.65 -20.32
N LEU A 162 -0.32 5.56 -21.09
CA LEU A 162 -0.86 4.27 -20.62
C LEU A 162 0.16 3.45 -19.82
N GLN A 163 1.46 3.76 -19.95
CA GLN A 163 2.55 2.99 -19.37
C GLN A 163 3.65 3.91 -18.85
N ALA A 164 3.28 4.88 -18.02
CA ALA A 164 4.24 5.80 -17.44
C ALA A 164 5.29 5.03 -16.61
N LYS A 165 6.48 5.60 -16.45
CA LYS A 165 7.60 4.91 -15.81
C LYS A 165 7.78 5.42 -14.39
N TRP A 166 7.63 4.53 -13.41
CA TRP A 166 8.04 4.79 -12.03
C TRP A 166 9.56 4.85 -11.92
N VAL A 167 10.07 5.84 -11.20
CA VAL A 167 11.48 5.99 -10.84
C VAL A 167 11.52 6.30 -9.36
N SER A 168 12.10 5.40 -8.56
CA SER A 168 12.22 5.63 -7.12
C SER A 168 13.23 6.75 -6.83
N ALA A 169 13.11 7.34 -5.64
CA ALA A 169 14.05 8.31 -5.09
C ALA A 169 15.52 7.87 -5.24
N GLN A 170 15.83 6.60 -4.91
CA GLN A 170 17.20 6.06 -5.02
C GLN A 170 17.69 5.95 -6.47
N ALA A 171 16.79 5.68 -7.40
CA ALA A 171 17.13 5.56 -8.82
C ALA A 171 17.16 6.94 -9.52
N ASN A 172 16.53 7.95 -8.93
CA ASN A 172 16.43 9.29 -9.49
C ASN A 172 17.66 10.13 -9.16
N LYS A 173 18.55 10.29 -10.14
CA LYS A 173 19.80 11.05 -10.00
C LYS A 173 19.64 12.57 -10.11
N LEU A 174 18.44 13.08 -10.40
CA LEU A 174 18.21 14.51 -10.63
C LEU A 174 18.02 15.26 -9.31
N ASP A 175 17.06 14.82 -8.51
CA ASP A 175 16.66 15.48 -7.25
C ASP A 175 16.46 14.50 -6.09
N GLY A 176 16.67 13.19 -6.31
CA GLY A 176 16.50 12.19 -5.27
C GLY A 176 15.05 12.00 -4.83
N GLU A 177 14.08 12.45 -5.63
CA GLU A 177 12.65 12.28 -5.33
C GLU A 177 12.05 11.11 -6.11
N ASP A 178 11.03 10.47 -5.54
CA ASP A 178 10.21 9.54 -6.31
C ASP A 178 9.48 10.30 -7.41
N SER A 179 9.46 9.71 -8.61
CA SER A 179 8.81 10.33 -9.74
C SER A 179 8.13 9.33 -10.68
N VAL A 180 7.15 9.83 -11.41
CA VAL A 180 6.56 9.17 -12.56
C VAL A 180 6.96 9.96 -13.82
N GLN A 181 7.72 9.32 -14.70
CA GLN A 181 8.08 9.86 -16.01
C GLN A 181 6.95 9.57 -17.00
N VAL A 182 6.52 10.61 -17.71
CA VAL A 182 5.33 10.59 -18.57
C VAL A 182 5.70 11.15 -19.94
N THR A 183 5.35 10.40 -20.99
CA THR A 183 5.46 10.83 -22.39
C THR A 183 4.04 10.89 -22.98
N PRO A 184 3.28 11.97 -22.73
CA PRO A 184 1.86 11.97 -23.06
C PRO A 184 1.64 11.89 -24.57
N MET A 185 0.66 11.07 -24.96
CA MET A 185 -0.02 11.24 -26.24
C MET A 185 -1.05 12.35 -26.08
N TRP A 186 -0.90 13.46 -26.80
CA TRP A 186 -1.82 14.59 -26.71
C TRP A 186 -3.05 14.37 -27.62
N HIS A 187 -4.22 14.66 -27.07
CA HIS A 187 -5.51 14.51 -27.75
C HIS A 187 -5.96 15.84 -28.37
N ALA A 188 -6.87 15.79 -29.34
CA ALA A 188 -7.45 17.01 -29.90
C ALA A 188 -8.20 17.82 -28.81
N PRO A 189 -8.17 19.16 -28.82
CA PRO A 189 -7.46 20.05 -29.76
C PRO A 189 -5.97 20.29 -29.43
N HIS A 190 -5.43 19.63 -28.41
CA HIS A 190 -4.10 19.88 -27.84
C HIS A 190 -2.94 19.16 -28.56
N ARG A 191 -3.16 18.58 -29.75
CA ARG A 191 -2.12 17.89 -30.53
C ARG A 191 -0.91 18.77 -30.86
N ALA A 192 -1.07 20.10 -30.87
CA ALA A 192 0.07 21.02 -31.04
C ALA A 192 1.12 20.91 -29.92
N LEU A 193 0.78 20.29 -28.79
CA LEU A 193 1.72 19.97 -27.71
C LEU A 193 2.60 18.75 -28.02
N ASP A 194 2.25 17.96 -29.04
CA ASP A 194 3.07 16.84 -29.51
C ASP A 194 4.46 17.36 -29.90
N GLY A 195 5.51 16.65 -29.43
CA GLY A 195 6.91 17.04 -29.63
C GLY A 195 7.39 18.20 -28.74
N GLN A 196 6.52 19.17 -28.38
CA GLN A 196 6.89 20.30 -27.51
C GLN A 196 6.85 19.96 -26.02
N CYS A 197 5.90 19.12 -25.62
CA CYS A 197 5.70 18.65 -24.25
C CYS A 197 5.82 17.12 -24.24
N SER A 198 7.00 16.62 -24.61
CA SER A 198 7.28 15.20 -24.82
C SER A 198 7.86 14.50 -23.60
N ALA A 199 8.36 15.26 -22.61
CA ALA A 199 8.88 14.69 -21.38
C ALA A 199 8.32 15.47 -20.19
N LEU A 200 7.32 14.87 -19.55
CA LEU A 200 6.76 15.37 -18.30
C LEU A 200 7.23 14.49 -17.16
N ARG A 201 7.33 15.09 -15.98
CA ARG A 201 7.71 14.38 -14.77
C ARG A 201 6.80 14.79 -13.64
N LEU A 202 6.27 13.79 -12.94
CA LEU A 202 5.44 13.96 -11.76
C LEU A 202 6.28 13.60 -10.55
N ASN A 203 6.65 14.59 -9.75
CA ASN A 203 7.41 14.40 -8.51
C ASN A 203 6.48 14.34 -7.32
N PHE A 204 6.74 13.41 -6.43
CA PHE A 204 6.02 13.24 -5.17
C PHE A 204 6.97 13.67 -4.06
N GLY A 205 7.17 14.99 -3.96
CA GLY A 205 8.15 15.58 -3.05
C GLY A 205 7.81 15.34 -1.57
N SER A 206 8.66 15.89 -0.71
CA SER A 206 8.62 15.67 0.74
C SER A 206 7.45 16.32 1.48
N ASP A 207 6.48 16.96 0.80
CA ASP A 207 5.38 17.72 1.42
C ASP A 207 3.98 17.19 1.06
N GLY A 208 3.90 16.03 0.39
CA GLY A 208 2.61 15.43 0.00
C GLY A 208 1.91 16.14 -1.16
N LEU A 209 2.63 17.03 -1.84
CA LEU A 209 2.20 17.72 -3.05
C LEU A 209 2.78 17.01 -4.28
N LEU A 210 1.97 16.91 -5.33
CA LEU A 210 2.43 16.41 -6.62
C LEU A 210 2.94 17.60 -7.44
N ASN A 211 4.18 17.55 -7.89
CA ASN A 211 4.77 18.57 -8.75
C ASN A 211 4.87 18.05 -10.18
N LEU A 212 4.17 18.69 -11.11
CA LEU A 212 4.38 18.50 -12.53
C LEU A 212 5.57 19.35 -12.96
N ILE A 213 6.55 18.73 -13.59
CA ILE A 213 7.72 19.38 -14.17
C ILE A 213 7.71 19.08 -15.67
N VAL A 214 7.88 20.11 -16.48
CA VAL A 214 7.84 20.01 -17.95
C VAL A 214 9.22 20.26 -18.54
N ASN A 215 9.52 19.64 -19.68
CA ASN A 215 10.75 19.94 -20.40
C ASN A 215 10.82 21.43 -20.80
N PRO A 216 12.04 22.02 -20.88
CA PRO A 216 12.21 23.40 -21.33
C PRO A 216 11.52 23.66 -22.67
N GLY A 217 10.85 24.81 -22.79
CA GLY A 217 10.12 25.20 -24.00
C GLY A 217 8.69 24.66 -24.11
N CYS A 218 8.30 23.67 -23.30
CA CYS A 218 6.94 23.14 -23.29
C CYS A 218 5.90 24.23 -22.96
N PRO A 219 4.93 24.50 -23.86
CA PRO A 219 3.94 25.56 -23.65
C PRO A 219 2.86 25.26 -22.61
N LEU A 220 2.76 24.03 -22.11
CA LEU A 220 1.71 23.62 -21.17
C LEU A 220 1.58 24.56 -19.96
N LEU A 221 2.71 25.06 -19.45
CA LEU A 221 2.76 25.92 -18.27
C LEU A 221 3.00 27.41 -18.57
N LYS A 222 3.18 27.83 -19.84
CA LYS A 222 3.72 29.14 -20.25
C LYS A 222 3.09 30.40 -19.62
N SER A 223 1.84 30.37 -19.15
CA SER A 223 1.26 31.52 -18.42
C SER A 223 1.71 31.67 -16.96
N SER A 224 2.58 30.77 -16.45
CA SER A 224 3.07 30.74 -15.05
C SER A 224 4.38 31.53 -14.85
N GLY A 225 4.50 32.73 -15.41
CA GLY A 225 5.66 33.60 -15.16
C GLY A 225 7.04 33.00 -15.52
N GLY A 226 7.08 32.05 -16.46
CA GLY A 226 8.32 31.34 -16.85
C GLY A 226 8.65 30.09 -16.02
N SER A 227 7.83 29.71 -15.03
CA SER A 227 8.04 28.49 -14.25
C SER A 227 7.84 27.23 -15.11
N GLN A 228 8.77 26.27 -14.97
CA GLN A 228 8.71 24.94 -15.60
C GLN A 228 8.04 23.89 -14.69
N SER A 229 7.45 24.32 -13.59
CA SER A 229 6.74 23.45 -12.65
C SER A 229 5.36 23.99 -12.27
N LEU A 230 4.47 23.07 -11.91
CA LEU A 230 3.15 23.35 -11.37
C LEU A 230 2.84 22.36 -10.24
N GLU A 231 2.41 22.89 -9.10
CA GLU A 231 2.06 22.11 -7.91
C GLU A 231 0.59 21.70 -7.93
N PHE A 232 0.31 20.49 -7.44
CA PHE A 232 -1.01 19.90 -7.33
C PHE A 232 -1.24 19.39 -5.92
N ARG A 233 -2.48 19.58 -5.45
CA ARG A 233 -2.98 19.00 -4.21
C ARG A 233 -3.68 17.68 -4.49
N PHE A 234 -3.49 16.71 -3.60
CA PHE A 234 -4.28 15.48 -3.61
C PHE A 234 -5.75 15.79 -3.29
N VAL A 235 -6.66 15.29 -4.12
CA VAL A 235 -8.11 15.49 -3.97
C VAL A 235 -8.75 14.26 -3.35
N LYS A 236 -8.53 13.08 -3.96
CA LYS A 236 -9.11 11.80 -3.53
C LYS A 236 -8.34 10.63 -4.14
N PRO A 237 -8.36 9.45 -3.49
CA PRO A 237 -7.77 8.24 -4.04
C PRO A 237 -8.52 7.76 -5.29
N ASP A 238 -7.85 6.95 -6.10
CA ASP A 238 -8.48 6.25 -7.21
C ASP A 238 -9.33 5.09 -6.66
N PHE A 239 -10.64 5.13 -6.90
CA PHE A 239 -11.64 4.24 -6.28
C PHE A 239 -11.76 2.87 -6.99
N MET A 240 -10.67 2.32 -7.54
CA MET A 240 -10.71 0.97 -8.12
C MET A 240 -10.37 -0.17 -7.15
N SER A 241 -9.97 0.10 -5.90
CA SER A 241 -9.71 -0.98 -4.90
C SER A 241 -10.40 -0.80 -3.54
N ALA A 242 -11.33 0.14 -3.40
CA ALA A 242 -12.17 0.20 -2.20
C ALA A 242 -13.37 -0.75 -2.34
N SER A 243 -13.10 -2.05 -2.45
CA SER A 243 -13.98 -3.07 -1.88
C SER A 243 -13.94 -2.93 -0.35
N SER A 244 -14.51 -1.84 0.17
CA SER A 244 -15.01 -1.85 1.53
C SER A 244 -16.22 -2.78 1.52
N PRO A 245 -16.23 -3.90 2.25
CA PRO A 245 -17.47 -4.57 2.54
C PRO A 245 -18.37 -3.54 3.24
N ARG A 246 -19.60 -3.40 2.74
CA ARG A 246 -20.69 -2.81 3.50
C ARG A 246 -21.16 -3.79 4.57
#